data_AF-C0VYP7-F1
#
_entry.id   AF-C0VYP7-F1
#
_cell.length_a   1.000
_cell.length_b   1.000
_cell.length_c   1.000
_cell.angle_alpha   90.00
_cell.angle_beta   90.00
_cell.angle_gamma   90.00
#
_symmetry.space_group_name_H-M   'P 1'
#
loop_
_entity.id
_entity.type
_entity.pdbx_description
1 polymer ?
#
loop_
_entity_poly.entity_id
_entity_poly.type
_entity_poly.pdbx_seq_one_letter_code
_entity_poly.pdbx_strand_id
1 'polypeptide(L)'
;MGMTREWVASMLGVNPRTAGYWEAVKTDEVPDYVEDFILDWWETYQERVREVLAEVHEETMKNGRSPECVNLTRFATKKQCQRANSSMTAGMHAALLGHITMALEQAKFTVEINFTPINVGD
;
A
#
# COMPACT_ATOMS: atom_id res chain seq x y z
N MET A 1 -1.72 4.06 -5.94
CA MET A 1 -1.86 3.91 -4.48
C MET A 1 -3.13 3.18 -4.02
N GLY A 2 -4.04 2.73 -4.91
CA GLY A 2 -5.18 1.88 -4.50
C GLY A 2 -6.26 2.59 -3.65
N MET A 3 -6.20 3.92 -3.56
CA MET A 3 -7.23 4.76 -2.96
C MET A 3 -8.42 4.90 -3.91
N THR A 4 -9.62 5.00 -3.36
CA THR A 4 -10.81 5.36 -4.14
C THR A 4 -11.18 6.82 -3.88
N ARG A 5 -11.92 7.43 -4.81
CA ARG A 5 -12.43 8.81 -4.67
C ARG A 5 -13.23 8.99 -3.38
N GLU A 6 -14.04 8.00 -3.03
CA GLU A 6 -14.87 8.01 -1.82
C GLU A 6 -14.00 8.01 -0.56
N TRP A 7 -12.91 7.25 -0.57
CA TRP A 7 -11.99 7.21 0.55
C TRP A 7 -11.23 8.55 0.70
N VAL A 8 -10.71 9.11 -0.39
CA VAL A 8 -10.02 10.42 -0.38
C VAL A 8 -10.97 11.51 0.09
N ALA A 9 -12.19 11.55 -0.47
CA ALA A 9 -13.21 12.51 -0.07
C ALA A 9 -13.60 12.39 1.41
N SER A 10 -13.73 11.16 1.91
CA SER A 10 -14.00 10.91 3.33
C SER A 10 -12.88 11.38 4.24
N MET A 11 -11.61 11.20 3.86
CA MET A 11 -10.47 11.62 4.66
C MET A 11 -10.32 13.14 4.72
N LEU A 12 -10.66 13.82 3.62
CA LEU A 12 -10.55 15.27 3.48
C LEU A 12 -11.84 16.03 3.85
N GLY A 13 -12.91 15.31 4.23
CA GLY A 13 -14.19 15.92 4.60
C GLY A 13 -14.93 16.61 3.45
N VAL A 14 -14.71 16.18 2.21
CA VAL A 14 -15.32 16.78 1.01
C VAL A 14 -16.33 15.85 0.34
N ASN A 15 -17.06 16.35 -0.66
CA ASN A 15 -17.96 15.53 -1.46
C ASN A 15 -17.17 14.62 -2.42
N PRO A 16 -17.53 13.33 -2.60
CA PRO A 16 -16.89 12.44 -3.58
C PRO A 16 -16.87 12.98 -5.02
N ARG A 17 -17.87 13.78 -5.41
CA ARG A 17 -17.87 14.47 -6.71
C ARG A 17 -16.73 15.48 -6.82
N THR A 18 -16.43 16.21 -5.73
CA THR A 18 -15.29 17.15 -5.67
C THR A 18 -13.98 16.43 -5.88
N ALA A 19 -13.75 15.31 -5.18
CA ALA A 19 -12.57 14.47 -5.41
C ALA A 19 -12.51 13.94 -6.85
N GLY A 20 -13.65 13.58 -7.44
CA GLY A 20 -13.75 13.18 -8.84
C GLY A 20 -13.42 14.30 -9.85
N TYR A 21 -13.63 15.57 -9.48
CA TYR A 21 -13.21 16.70 -10.31
C TYR A 21 -11.69 16.85 -10.34
N TRP A 22 -11.01 16.73 -9.20
CA TRP A 22 -9.54 16.82 -9.12
C TRP A 22 -8.81 15.74 -9.93
N GLU A 23 -9.38 14.54 -10.05
CA GLU A 23 -8.82 13.48 -10.89
C GLU A 23 -9.07 13.69 -12.40
N ALA A 24 -9.99 14.59 -12.78
CA ALA A 24 -10.29 14.80 -14.17
C ALA A 24 -9.17 15.59 -14.85
N VAL A 25 -8.69 15.09 -16.00
CA VAL A 25 -7.56 15.62 -16.81
C VAL A 25 -7.67 17.12 -17.19
N LYS A 26 -8.78 17.78 -16.90
CA LYS A 26 -9.08 19.16 -17.30
C LYS A 26 -9.08 20.17 -16.15
N THR A 27 -8.70 19.79 -14.93
CA THR A 27 -8.68 20.72 -13.80
C THR A 27 -7.24 21.06 -13.42
N ASP A 28 -6.84 22.31 -13.56
CA ASP A 28 -5.57 22.84 -13.05
C ASP A 28 -5.66 23.28 -11.56
N GLU A 29 -6.75 22.93 -10.87
CA GLU A 29 -7.10 23.42 -9.54
C GLU A 29 -7.26 22.27 -8.53
N VAL A 30 -6.24 21.43 -8.40
CA VAL A 30 -6.13 20.57 -7.21
C VAL A 30 -5.62 21.46 -6.08
N PRO A 31 -6.37 21.62 -4.96
CA PRO A 31 -5.89 22.44 -3.86
C PRO A 31 -4.63 21.86 -3.22
N ASP A 32 -3.68 22.72 -2.82
CA ASP A 32 -2.39 22.32 -2.22
C ASP A 32 -2.55 21.29 -1.08
N TYR A 33 -3.53 21.49 -0.18
CA TYR A 33 -3.76 20.57 0.94
C TYR A 33 -4.15 19.14 0.50
N VAL A 34 -4.72 19.00 -0.69
CA VAL A 34 -5.06 17.69 -1.28
C VAL A 34 -3.80 17.07 -1.85
N GLU A 35 -2.95 17.85 -2.51
CA GLU A 35 -1.66 17.38 -3.01
C GLU A 35 -0.77 16.92 -1.85
N ASP A 36 -0.62 17.74 -0.82
CA ASP A 36 0.13 17.42 0.40
C ASP A 36 -0.38 16.12 1.03
N PHE A 37 -1.70 15.97 1.19
CA PHE A 37 -2.29 14.73 1.71
C PHE A 37 -1.91 13.51 0.86
N ILE A 38 -1.95 13.61 -0.46
CA ILE A 38 -1.60 12.52 -1.36
C ILE A 38 -0.10 12.21 -1.30
N LEU A 39 0.74 13.24 -1.19
CA LEU A 39 2.19 13.12 -1.06
C LEU A 39 2.58 12.47 0.28
N ASP A 40 1.96 12.85 1.40
CA ASP A 40 2.19 12.22 2.72
C ASP A 40 1.90 10.70 2.68
N TRP A 41 0.84 10.31 1.99
CA TRP A 41 0.54 8.90 1.78
C TRP A 41 1.54 8.21 0.86
N TRP A 42 2.02 8.91 -0.17
CA TRP A 42 3.08 8.39 -1.02
C TRP A 42 4.38 8.18 -0.24
N GLU A 43 4.75 9.12 0.63
CA GLU A 43 5.90 8.99 1.52
C GLU A 43 5.74 7.79 2.45
N THR A 44 4.54 7.60 3.02
CA THR A 44 4.21 6.41 3.81
C THR A 44 4.45 5.11 3.02
N TYR A 45 4.08 5.07 1.73
CA TYR A 45 4.34 3.89 0.88
C TYR A 45 5.84 3.68 0.68
N GLN A 46 6.59 4.75 0.41
CA GLN A 46 8.04 4.68 0.22
C GLN A 46 8.77 4.25 1.50
N GLU A 47 8.31 4.70 2.67
CA GLU A 47 8.82 4.24 3.97
C GLU A 47 8.62 2.74 4.15
N ARG A 48 7.40 2.23 3.92
CA ARG A 48 7.13 0.79 4.04
C ARG A 48 7.94 -0.06 3.07
N VAL A 49 8.15 0.42 1.84
CA VAL A 49 9.03 -0.26 0.88
C VAL A 49 10.47 -0.31 1.40
N ARG A 50 10.99 0.81 1.94
CA ARG A 50 12.34 0.86 2.52
C ARG A 50 12.48 -0.06 3.72
N GLU A 51 11.51 -0.09 4.61
CA GLU A 51 11.50 -0.98 5.79
C GLU A 51 11.58 -2.46 5.40
N VAL A 52 10.75 -2.89 4.45
CA VAL A 52 10.76 -4.30 3.99
C VAL A 52 12.08 -4.67 3.33
N LEU A 53 12.65 -3.79 2.50
CA LEU A 53 13.96 -4.04 1.89
C LEU A 53 15.06 -4.14 2.95
N ALA A 54 15.03 -3.28 3.97
CA ALA A 54 15.98 -3.32 5.07
C ALA A 54 15.85 -4.62 5.86
N GLU A 55 14.63 -5.08 6.16
CA GLU A 55 14.39 -6.33 6.87
C GLU A 55 14.93 -7.55 6.10
N VAL A 56 14.66 -7.63 4.79
CA VAL A 56 15.20 -8.70 3.94
C VAL A 56 16.73 -8.67 3.89
N HIS A 57 17.32 -7.47 3.87
CA HIS A 57 18.78 -7.31 3.90
C HIS A 57 19.36 -7.76 5.25
N GLU A 58 18.76 -7.35 6.37
CA GLU A 58 19.17 -7.77 7.71
C GLU A 58 19.10 -9.29 7.87
N GLU A 59 18.03 -9.92 7.39
CA GLU A 59 17.91 -11.39 7.44
C GLU A 59 18.95 -12.09 6.56
N THR A 60 19.30 -11.51 5.41
CA THR A 60 20.41 -12.01 4.58
C THR A 60 21.74 -11.95 5.33
N MET A 61 22.00 -10.83 6.02
CA MET A 61 23.22 -10.62 6.79
C MET A 61 23.31 -11.56 8.00
N LYS A 62 22.20 -11.76 8.72
CA LYS A 62 22.13 -12.68 9.88
C LYS A 62 22.35 -14.15 9.49
N ASN A 63 21.76 -14.57 8.37
CA ASN A 63 21.77 -15.98 7.96
C ASN A 63 22.91 -16.33 7.00
N GLY A 64 23.68 -15.34 6.53
CA GLY A 64 24.79 -15.52 5.59
C GLY A 64 24.38 -15.97 4.19
N ARG A 65 23.08 -16.00 3.89
CA ARG A 65 22.50 -16.36 2.59
C ARG A 65 21.25 -15.54 2.32
N SER A 66 21.05 -15.15 1.08
CA SER A 66 19.82 -14.47 0.65
C SER A 66 18.63 -15.44 0.70
N PRO A 67 17.43 -14.98 1.06
CA PRO A 67 16.22 -15.80 0.96
C PRO A 67 15.96 -16.18 -0.50
N GLU A 68 15.55 -17.44 -0.70
CA GLU A 68 15.15 -17.93 -2.02
C GLU A 68 13.85 -17.27 -2.51
N CYS A 69 12.95 -16.95 -1.57
CA CYS A 69 11.68 -16.30 -1.83
C CYS A 69 11.23 -15.46 -0.63
N VAL A 70 10.71 -14.26 -0.90
CA VAL A 70 10.05 -13.38 0.07
C VAL A 70 8.55 -13.57 -0.04
N ASN A 71 7.94 -14.05 1.05
CA ASN A 71 6.50 -14.28 1.13
C ASN A 71 5.78 -13.05 1.69
N LEU A 72 4.97 -12.40 0.85
CA LEU A 72 4.12 -11.28 1.25
C LEU A 72 2.69 -11.76 1.50
N THR A 73 2.08 -11.28 2.58
CA THR A 73 0.70 -11.61 2.92
C THR A 73 -0.25 -10.51 2.43
N ARG A 74 -1.28 -10.88 1.65
CA ARG A 74 -2.32 -9.97 1.13
C ARG A 74 -3.62 -10.11 1.89
N PHE A 75 -4.10 -8.99 2.42
CA PHE A 75 -5.46 -8.87 2.95
C PHE A 75 -6.47 -8.67 1.81
N ALA A 76 -7.51 -9.50 1.79
CA ALA A 76 -8.60 -9.44 0.82
C ALA A 76 -9.76 -8.54 1.29
N THR A 77 -9.93 -8.36 2.61
CA THR A 77 -11.11 -7.69 3.17
C THR A 77 -10.76 -6.54 4.11
N LYS A 78 -11.70 -5.60 4.27
CA LYS A 78 -11.62 -4.54 5.28
C LYS A 78 -11.43 -5.11 6.69
N LYS A 79 -12.11 -6.21 7.01
CA LYS A 79 -12.01 -6.87 8.33
C LYS A 79 -10.60 -7.41 8.59
N GLN A 80 -9.94 -7.97 7.58
CA GLN A 80 -8.55 -8.41 7.70
C GLN A 80 -7.59 -7.22 7.90
N CYS A 81 -7.78 -6.12 7.16
CA CYS A 81 -6.98 -4.90 7.35
C CYS A 81 -7.16 -4.32 8.77
N GLN A 82 -8.39 -4.30 9.29
CA GLN A 82 -8.69 -3.85 10.65
C GLN A 82 -8.06 -4.76 11.72
N ARG A 83 -8.08 -6.09 11.53
CA ARG A 83 -7.42 -7.04 12.44
C ARG A 83 -5.91 -6.82 12.51
N ALA A 84 -5.31 -6.37 11.41
CA ALA A 84 -3.90 -6.00 11.35
C ALA A 84 -3.63 -4.57 11.85
N ASN A 85 -4.60 -3.88 12.46
CA ASN A 85 -4.54 -2.48 12.88
C ASN A 85 -4.05 -1.54 11.76
N SER A 86 -4.36 -1.86 10.50
CA SER A 86 -4.00 -1.04 9.37
C SER A 86 -5.03 0.06 9.12
N SER A 87 -4.56 1.29 8.94
CA SER A 87 -5.37 2.41 8.44
C SER A 87 -5.70 2.29 6.95
N MET A 88 -5.07 1.34 6.24
CA MET A 88 -5.26 1.15 4.80
C MET A 88 -6.51 0.33 4.49
N THR A 89 -7.12 0.63 3.34
CA THR A 89 -8.11 -0.27 2.74
C THR A 89 -7.42 -1.49 2.11
N ALA A 90 -8.18 -2.54 1.78
CA ALA A 90 -7.65 -3.70 1.06
C ALA A 90 -7.05 -3.32 -0.31
N GLY A 91 -7.63 -2.31 -0.99
CA GLY A 91 -7.10 -1.79 -2.26
C GLY A 91 -5.77 -1.06 -2.08
N MET A 92 -5.67 -0.23 -1.04
CA MET A 92 -4.44 0.47 -0.68
C MET A 92 -3.33 -0.53 -0.31
N HIS A 93 -3.65 -1.50 0.56
CA HIS A 93 -2.72 -2.55 0.94
C HIS A 93 -2.24 -3.38 -0.26
N ALA A 94 -3.15 -3.75 -1.17
CA ALA A 94 -2.77 -4.46 -2.40
C ALA A 94 -1.84 -3.62 -3.29
N ALA A 95 -2.08 -2.30 -3.40
CA ALA A 95 -1.19 -1.40 -4.13
C ALA A 95 0.19 -1.29 -3.46
N LEU A 96 0.25 -1.21 -2.12
CA LEU A 96 1.50 -1.20 -1.38
C LEU A 96 2.31 -2.48 -1.65
N LEU A 97 1.67 -3.64 -1.58
CA LEU A 97 2.32 -4.91 -1.91
C LEU A 97 2.87 -4.92 -3.34
N GLY A 98 2.16 -4.34 -4.31
CA GLY A 98 2.68 -4.17 -5.67
C GLY A 98 3.98 -3.37 -5.72
N HIS A 99 4.06 -2.25 -4.99
CA HIS A 99 5.29 -1.45 -4.90
C HIS A 99 6.44 -2.20 -4.21
N ILE A 100 6.14 -2.93 -3.14
CA ILE A 100 7.11 -3.77 -2.43
C ILE A 100 7.63 -4.88 -3.36
N THR A 101 6.75 -5.57 -4.07
CA THR A 101 7.12 -6.61 -5.04
C THR A 101 8.04 -6.05 -6.11
N MET A 102 7.69 -4.93 -6.74
CA MET A 102 8.54 -4.30 -7.76
C MET A 102 9.94 -3.98 -7.22
N ALA A 103 10.04 -3.45 -6.00
CA ALA A 103 11.31 -3.08 -5.39
C ALA A 103 12.17 -4.32 -5.05
N LEU A 104 11.55 -5.38 -4.51
CA LEU A 104 12.20 -6.65 -4.20
C LEU A 104 12.69 -7.37 -5.48
N GLU A 105 11.88 -7.40 -6.53
CA GLU A 105 12.25 -7.98 -7.83
C GLU A 105 13.39 -7.19 -8.48
N GLN A 106 13.38 -5.86 -8.37
CA GLN A 106 14.50 -5.02 -8.82
C GLN A 106 15.79 -5.35 -8.06
N ALA A 107 15.67 -5.64 -6.76
CA ALA A 107 16.77 -6.13 -5.92
C ALA A 107 17.08 -7.64 -6.10
N LYS A 108 16.49 -8.30 -7.10
CA LYS A 108 16.72 -9.70 -7.49
C LYS A 108 16.22 -10.75 -6.51
N PHE A 109 15.23 -10.42 -5.67
CA PHE A 109 14.51 -11.40 -4.86
C PHE A 109 13.31 -11.96 -5.64
N THR A 110 13.03 -13.25 -5.45
CA THR A 110 11.74 -13.85 -5.85
C THR A 110 10.68 -13.46 -4.82
N VAL A 111 9.47 -13.13 -5.28
CA VAL A 111 8.38 -12.70 -4.40
C VAL A 111 7.12 -13.54 -4.65
N GLU A 112 6.52 -14.02 -3.57
CA GLU A 112 5.21 -14.68 -3.61
C GLU A 112 4.20 -13.88 -2.80
N ILE A 113 3.00 -13.65 -3.37
CA ILE A 113 1.91 -12.98 -2.68
C ILE A 113 0.85 -14.01 -2.32
N ASN A 114 0.67 -14.26 -1.02
CA ASN A 114 -0.28 -15.21 -0.50
C ASN A 114 -1.44 -14.49 0.19
N PHE A 115 -2.68 -14.90 -0.06
CA PHE A 115 -3.84 -14.32 0.61
C PHE A 115 -3.93 -14.80 2.05
N THR A 116 -4.28 -13.90 2.97
CA THR A 116 -4.68 -14.32 4.32
C THR A 116 -5.93 -15.21 4.21
N PRO A 117 -5.94 -16.40 4.85
CA PRO A 117 -7.08 -17.30 4.81
C PRO A 117 -8.38 -16.56 5.17
N ILE A 118 -9.42 -16.76 4.35
CA ILE A 118 -10.76 -16.29 4.66
C ILE A 118 -11.42 -17.42 5.45
N ASN A 119 -11.44 -17.31 6.78
CA ASN A 119 -12.27 -18.20 7.59
C ASN A 119 -13.74 -17.87 7.28
N VAL A 120 -14.40 -18.76 6.54
CA VAL A 120 -15.85 -18.71 6.29
C VAL A 120 -16.55 -19.12 7.58
N GLY A 121 -16.66 -18.21 8.53
CA GLY A 121 -17.19 -18.54 9.86
C GLY A 121 -17.39 -17.37 10.82
N ASP A 122 -17.45 -16.12 10.33
CA ASP A 122 -17.86 -14.97 11.14
C ASP A 122 -19.08 -14.27 10.55
#